data_AF-A0A0H2MBN7-F1
#
_entry.id   AF-A0A0H2MBN7-F1
#
_cell.length_a   1.000
_cell.length_b   1.000
_cell.length_c   1.000
_cell.angle_alpha   90.00
_cell.angle_beta   90.00
_cell.angle_gamma   90.00
#
_symmetry.space_group_name_H-M   'P 1'
#
loop_
_entity.id
_entity.type
_entity.pdbx_description
1 polymer ?
#
loop_
_entity_poly.entity_id
_entity_poly.type
_entity_poly.pdbx_seq_one_letter_code
_entity_poly.pdbx_strand_id
1 'polypeptide(L)'
;ETHNTDADVMGSGEIELAHKANRMDDLRQEQEFLGKTFDHNTYVLAPAQLAEIGLSGDFHGGLHNPDRVWSSSLKYARGLARLLRDGGIEIFGNSPVTKWEKHVRWSPSSHLTGHGKSQLRHY
;
A
#
# COMPACT_ATOMS: atom_id res chain seq x y z
N GLU A 1 1.59 -19.01 -2.25
CA GLU A 1 1.60 -18.93 -3.73
C GLU A 1 2.12 -17.57 -4.13
N THR A 2 3.02 -17.51 -5.11
CA THR A 2 3.50 -16.25 -5.67
C THR A 2 2.56 -15.87 -6.80
N HIS A 3 1.62 -14.97 -6.52
CA HIS A 3 0.68 -14.49 -7.53
C HIS A 3 1.45 -13.63 -8.54
N ASN A 4 1.83 -14.24 -9.67
CA ASN A 4 2.71 -13.68 -10.69
C ASN A 4 2.01 -12.54 -11.45
N THR A 5 1.95 -11.35 -10.84
CA THR A 5 1.33 -10.15 -11.41
C THR A 5 2.12 -9.56 -12.58
N ASP A 6 3.31 -10.11 -12.89
CA ASP A 6 4.20 -9.67 -13.96
C ASP A 6 4.38 -8.14 -14.00
N ALA A 7 4.62 -7.57 -12.81
CA ALA A 7 4.62 -6.12 -12.59
C ALA A 7 5.91 -5.42 -13.04
N ASP A 8 6.76 -6.07 -13.84
CA ASP A 8 8.11 -5.60 -14.21
C ASP A 8 8.91 -5.12 -12.99
N VAL A 9 9.09 -5.97 -11.99
CA VAL A 9 9.92 -5.61 -10.83
C VAL A 9 11.36 -5.45 -11.30
N MET A 10 11.94 -4.27 -11.06
CA MET A 10 13.29 -3.93 -11.48
C MET A 10 14.08 -3.21 -10.38
N GLY A 11 15.40 -3.37 -10.43
CA GLY A 11 16.35 -2.72 -9.53
C GLY A 11 16.85 -3.63 -8.41
N SER A 12 17.96 -3.23 -7.80
CA SER A 12 18.59 -3.88 -6.64
C SER A 12 18.46 -3.00 -5.39
N GLY A 13 17.28 -2.38 -5.25
CA GLY A 13 17.01 -1.37 -4.24
C GLY A 13 17.06 0.06 -4.75
N GLU A 14 16.74 0.98 -3.86
CA GLU A 14 16.69 2.42 -4.05
C GLU A 14 17.82 3.08 -3.24
N ILE A 15 18.37 4.17 -3.76
CA ILE A 15 19.35 4.98 -3.02
C ILE A 15 18.81 6.42 -2.94
N GLU A 16 18.55 6.87 -1.72
CA GLU A 16 18.24 8.28 -1.45
C GLU A 16 19.54 9.06 -1.25
N LEU A 17 19.66 10.22 -1.92
CA LEU A 17 20.92 10.98 -1.99
C LEU A 17 20.86 12.27 -1.16
N ALA A 18 21.85 12.48 -0.31
CA ALA A 18 22.04 13.72 0.43
C ALA A 18 22.72 14.79 -0.43
N HIS A 19 21.92 15.60 -1.12
CA HIS A 19 22.39 16.75 -1.90
C HIS A 19 22.93 17.93 -1.07
N LYS A 20 22.84 17.87 0.27
CA LYS A 20 23.46 18.81 1.23
C LYS A 20 23.96 18.06 2.46
N ALA A 21 25.05 18.53 3.07
CA ALA A 21 25.67 17.87 4.22
C ALA A 21 24.69 17.61 5.37
N ASN A 22 23.83 18.58 5.69
CA ASN A 22 22.85 18.45 6.77
C ASN A 22 21.69 17.48 6.48
N ARG A 23 21.57 16.92 5.27
CA ARG A 23 20.62 15.83 4.99
C ARG A 23 21.12 14.48 5.50
N MET A 24 22.42 14.32 5.76
CA MET A 24 22.95 13.06 6.28
C MET A 24 22.39 12.69 7.65
N ASP A 25 22.05 13.68 8.47
CA ASP A 25 21.43 13.43 9.78
C ASP A 25 19.99 12.93 9.63
N ASP A 26 19.26 13.43 8.63
CA ASP A 26 17.90 12.95 8.30
C ASP A 26 17.95 11.48 7.83
N LEU A 27 18.89 11.14 6.95
CA LEU A 27 19.08 9.77 6.46
C LEU A 27 19.48 8.77 7.55
N ARG A 28 20.32 9.19 8.52
CA ARG A 28 20.68 8.34 9.67
C ARG A 28 19.50 8.11 10.61
N GLN A 29 18.71 9.15 10.84
CA GLN A 29 17.47 9.03 11.63
C GLN A 29 16.48 8.09 10.95
N GLU A 30 16.35 8.16 9.62
CA GLU A 30 15.52 7.22 8.87
C GLU A 30 16.04 5.78 8.97
N GLN A 31 17.34 5.54 8.78
CA GLN A 31 17.94 4.21 8.97
C GLN A 31 17.61 3.65 10.37
N GLU A 32 17.79 4.46 11.41
CA GLU A 32 17.52 4.06 12.78
C GLU A 32 16.04 3.77 13.01
N PHE A 33 15.15 4.63 12.51
CA PHE A 33 13.70 4.44 12.61
C PHE A 33 13.25 3.16 11.91
N LEU A 34 13.72 2.91 10.69
CA LEU A 34 13.38 1.73 9.91
C LEU A 34 13.85 0.45 10.60
N GLY A 35 15.09 0.44 11.08
CA GLY A 35 15.65 -0.71 11.81
C GLY A 35 14.92 -0.98 13.12
N LYS A 36 14.66 0.04 13.94
CA LYS A 36 14.01 -0.14 15.25
C LYS A 36 12.51 -0.47 15.16
N THR A 37 11.81 0.11 14.20
CA THR A 37 10.34 0.01 14.12
C THR A 37 9.90 -1.20 13.31
N PHE A 38 10.65 -1.55 12.27
CA PHE A 38 10.23 -2.55 11.30
C PHE A 38 11.21 -3.72 11.14
N ASP A 39 12.32 -3.75 11.91
CA ASP A 39 13.43 -4.70 11.69
C ASP A 39 13.96 -4.63 10.24
N HIS A 40 13.92 -3.42 9.66
CA HIS A 40 14.16 -3.18 8.24
C HIS A 40 15.58 -2.67 8.02
N ASN A 41 16.40 -3.46 7.33
CA ASN A 41 17.82 -3.15 7.12
C ASN A 41 18.02 -2.17 5.95
N THR A 42 18.75 -1.09 6.22
CA THR A 42 19.20 -0.10 5.22
C THR A 42 20.64 0.29 5.50
N TYR A 43 21.34 0.82 4.49
CA TYR A 43 22.78 1.05 4.55
C TYR A 43 23.13 2.50 4.21
N VAL A 44 23.69 3.23 5.16
CA VAL A 44 24.25 4.56 4.90
C VAL A 44 25.53 4.42 4.08
N LEU A 45 25.60 5.12 2.95
CA LEU A 45 26.71 5.13 2.02
C LEU A 45 27.46 6.46 2.10
N ALA A 46 28.78 6.39 2.17
CA ALA A 46 29.67 7.54 2.00
C ALA A 46 29.78 7.93 0.51
N PRO A 47 30.19 9.18 0.20
CA PRO A 47 30.38 9.62 -1.19
C PRO A 47 31.28 8.72 -2.04
N ALA A 48 32.35 8.17 -1.44
CA ALA A 48 33.25 7.24 -2.13
C ALA A 48 32.53 5.94 -2.54
N GLN A 49 31.67 5.39 -1.68
CA GLN A 49 30.88 4.19 -1.96
C GLN A 49 29.82 4.46 -3.05
N LEU A 50 29.25 5.67 -3.08
CA LEU A 50 28.36 6.09 -4.17
C LEU A 50 29.10 6.16 -5.51
N ALA A 51 30.34 6.67 -5.51
CA ALA A 51 31.15 6.74 -6.73
C ALA A 51 31.50 5.34 -7.27
N GLU A 52 31.77 4.36 -6.40
CA GLU A 52 32.04 2.96 -6.79
C GLU A 52 30.89 2.31 -7.55
N ILE A 53 29.65 2.72 -7.28
CA ILE A 53 28.44 2.21 -7.95
C ILE A 53 27.93 3.11 -9.08
N GLY A 54 28.74 4.06 -9.54
CA GLY A 54 28.42 4.95 -10.66
C GLY A 54 27.51 6.14 -10.30
N LEU A 55 27.29 6.40 -9.01
CA LEU A 55 26.57 7.58 -8.50
C LEU A 55 27.54 8.68 -8.04
N SER A 56 28.56 8.95 -8.86
CA SER A 56 29.48 10.06 -8.62
C SER A 56 28.77 11.41 -8.81
N GLY A 57 28.91 12.32 -7.85
CA GLY A 57 28.33 13.67 -7.91
C GLY A 57 28.66 14.47 -6.66
N ASP A 58 28.15 15.70 -6.59
CA ASP A 58 28.30 16.58 -5.41
C ASP A 58 27.28 16.21 -4.32
N PHE A 59 27.41 14.96 -3.83
CA PHE A 59 26.58 14.40 -2.77
C PHE A 59 27.41 14.18 -1.52
N HIS A 60 26.76 14.31 -0.37
CA HIS A 60 27.40 14.11 0.93
C HIS A 60 27.26 12.67 1.47
N GLY A 61 26.55 11.81 0.73
CA GLY A 61 26.28 10.42 1.04
C GLY A 61 24.87 10.03 0.60
N GLY A 62 24.43 8.85 1.01
CA GLY A 62 23.08 8.36 0.71
C GLY A 62 22.63 7.25 1.64
N LEU A 63 21.37 6.84 1.49
CA LEU A 63 20.78 5.71 2.20
C LEU A 63 20.32 4.69 1.17
N HIS A 64 20.95 3.51 1.14
CA HIS A 64 20.54 2.40 0.28
C HIS A 64 19.52 1.53 1.00
N ASN A 65 18.37 1.36 0.35
CA ASN A 65 17.33 0.45 0.77
C ASN A 65 17.20 -0.69 -0.26
N PRO A 66 17.70 -1.90 0.05
CA PRO A 66 17.76 -3.01 -0.91
C PRO A 66 16.38 -3.52 -1.34
N ASP A 67 15.36 -3.35 -0.50
CA ASP A 67 14.03 -3.91 -0.73
C ASP A 67 13.09 -2.93 -1.45
N ARG A 68 13.52 -1.68 -1.63
CA ARG A 68 12.77 -0.68 -2.40
C ARG A 68 13.06 -0.82 -3.89
N VAL A 69 12.23 -1.59 -4.56
CA VAL A 69 12.31 -1.86 -5.99
C VAL A 69 11.26 -1.09 -6.78
N TRP A 70 11.57 -0.77 -8.02
CA TRP A 70 10.59 -0.21 -8.93
C TRP A 70 9.67 -1.31 -9.46
N SER A 71 8.38 -1.00 -9.62
CA SER A 71 7.44 -1.83 -10.34
C SER A 71 6.39 -0.98 -11.06
N SER A 72 5.83 -1.50 -12.15
CA SER A 72 4.77 -0.83 -12.89
C SER A 72 3.43 -0.94 -12.15
N SER A 73 2.94 0.17 -11.58
CA SER A 73 1.65 0.20 -10.88
C SER A 73 0.48 -0.25 -11.78
N LEU A 74 0.54 0.08 -13.07
CA LEU A 74 -0.49 -0.32 -14.03
C LEU A 74 -0.47 -1.82 -14.32
N LYS A 75 0.73 -2.41 -14.53
CA LYS A 75 0.84 -3.86 -14.75
C LYS A 75 0.45 -4.63 -13.51
N TYR A 76 0.89 -4.17 -12.34
CA TYR A 76 0.48 -4.74 -11.05
C TYR A 76 -1.04 -4.77 -10.89
N ALA A 77 -1.73 -3.63 -11.08
CA ALA A 77 -3.18 -3.55 -10.98
C ALA A 77 -3.90 -4.46 -11.98
N ARG A 78 -3.40 -4.55 -13.22
CA ARG A 78 -3.94 -5.44 -14.26
C ARG A 78 -3.71 -6.92 -13.93
N GLY A 79 -2.54 -7.26 -13.41
CA GLY A 79 -2.19 -8.60 -12.96
C GLY A 79 -3.13 -9.07 -11.85
N LEU A 80 -3.36 -8.23 -10.83
CA LEU A 80 -4.34 -8.50 -9.79
C LEU A 80 -5.76 -8.69 -10.34
N ALA A 81 -6.21 -7.79 -11.21
CA ALA A 81 -7.53 -7.89 -11.83
C ALA A 81 -7.69 -9.16 -12.68
N ARG A 82 -6.61 -9.65 -13.30
CA ARG A 82 -6.59 -10.94 -14.00
C ARG A 82 -6.72 -12.10 -13.00
N LEU A 83 -5.91 -12.13 -11.96
CA LEU A 83 -5.95 -13.18 -10.93
C LEU A 83 -7.33 -13.33 -10.28
N LEU A 84 -7.98 -12.22 -9.96
CA LEU A 84 -9.34 -12.22 -9.40
C LEU A 84 -10.36 -12.82 -10.40
N ARG A 85 -10.31 -12.40 -11.67
CA ARG A 85 -11.19 -12.94 -12.72
C ARG A 85 -10.96 -14.42 -12.98
N ASP A 86 -9.70 -14.84 -13.01
CA ASP A 86 -9.32 -16.25 -13.16
C ASP A 86 -9.81 -17.09 -11.95
N GLY A 87 -9.92 -16.46 -10.76
CA GLY A 87 -10.55 -17.02 -9.57
C GLY A 87 -12.09 -16.94 -9.53
N GLY A 88 -12.73 -16.49 -10.63
CA GLY A 88 -14.20 -16.37 -10.73
C GLY A 88 -14.81 -15.14 -10.06
N ILE A 89 -13.99 -14.17 -9.64
CA ILE A 89 -14.46 -12.91 -9.03
C ILE A 89 -14.78 -11.91 -10.14
N GLU A 90 -16.00 -11.37 -10.13
CA GLU A 90 -16.43 -10.34 -11.07
C GLU A 90 -15.88 -8.96 -10.71
N ILE A 91 -15.44 -8.21 -11.73
CA ILE A 91 -14.95 -6.83 -11.59
C ILE A 91 -15.77 -5.92 -12.51
N PHE A 92 -16.49 -4.96 -11.91
CA PHE A 92 -17.36 -4.02 -12.63
C PHE A 92 -16.68 -2.66 -12.83
N GLY A 93 -15.73 -2.58 -13.77
CA GLY A 93 -14.88 -1.39 -13.96
C GLY A 93 -15.59 -0.12 -14.49
N ASN A 94 -16.72 -0.28 -15.18
CA ASN A 94 -17.50 0.84 -15.75
C ASN A 94 -18.84 1.04 -15.02
N SER A 95 -18.90 0.65 -13.74
CA SER A 95 -20.13 0.68 -12.96
C SER A 95 -19.91 1.52 -11.70
N PRO A 96 -19.99 2.87 -11.80
CA PRO A 96 -19.83 3.73 -10.64
C PRO A 96 -20.89 3.41 -9.60
N VAL A 97 -20.48 3.24 -8.35
CA VAL A 97 -21.41 3.10 -7.23
C VAL A 97 -22.04 4.47 -6.94
N THR A 98 -23.33 4.62 -7.24
CA THR A 98 -24.06 5.91 -7.10
C THR A 98 -24.76 6.08 -5.76
N LYS A 99 -25.03 4.97 -5.05
CA LYS A 99 -25.66 4.95 -3.74
C LYS A 99 -25.22 3.70 -2.98
N TRP A 100 -25.10 3.81 -1.67
CA TRP A 100 -24.98 2.66 -0.77
C TRP A 100 -25.84 2.93 0.48
N GLU A 101 -26.44 1.88 1.04
CA GLU A 101 -27.26 1.96 2.25
C GLU A 101 -26.83 0.87 3.23
N LYS A 102 -26.65 1.23 4.49
CA LYS A 102 -26.40 0.24 5.55
C LYS A 102 -27.73 -0.26 6.08
N HIS A 103 -28.09 -1.50 5.77
CA HIS A 103 -29.23 -2.14 6.40
C HIS A 103 -28.81 -2.74 7.74
N VAL A 104 -29.41 -2.24 8.82
CA VAL A 104 -29.37 -2.96 10.10
C VAL A 104 -30.44 -4.05 10.01
N ARG A 105 -30.03 -5.31 10.11
CA ARG A 105 -30.98 -6.43 10.18
C ARG A 105 -31.86 -6.21 11.41
N TRP A 106 -33.13 -5.89 11.19
CA TRP A 106 -34.11 -5.92 12.27
C TRP A 106 -34.25 -7.36 12.74
N SER A 107 -33.85 -7.62 13.99
CA SER A 107 -34.21 -8.84 14.70
C SER A 107 -35.45 -8.51 15.52
N PRO A 108 -36.61 -9.17 15.28
CA PRO A 108 -37.70 -9.12 16.24
C PRO A 108 -37.21 -9.76 17.54
N SER A 109 -36.78 -8.95 18.50
CA SER A 109 -36.74 -9.39 19.88
C SER A 109 -38.18 -9.55 20.31
N SER A 110 -38.59 -10.81 20.44
CA SER A 110 -39.83 -11.25 21.05
C SER A 110 -40.08 -10.52 22.38
N HIS A 111 -40.92 -9.49 22.35
CA HIS A 111 -41.69 -9.07 23.52
C HIS A 111 -43.13 -8.82 23.09
N LEU A 112 -43.87 -9.94 23.02
CA LEU A 112 -45.29 -9.91 23.37
C LEU A 112 -45.37 -9.39 24.80
N THR A 113 -45.90 -8.18 24.97
CA THR A 113 -46.92 -7.81 25.98
C THR A 113 -47.14 -6.30 25.90
N GLY A 114 -48.36 -5.89 25.54
CA GLY A 114 -48.78 -4.49 25.65
C GLY A 114 -49.88 -4.11 24.68
N HIS A 115 -51.13 -4.22 25.13
CA HIS A 115 -52.33 -3.81 24.41
C HIS A 115 -52.25 -2.38 23.86
N GLY A 116 -52.53 -2.20 22.57
CA GLY A 116 -52.74 -0.89 21.96
C GLY A 116 -53.43 -1.03 20.61
N LYS A 117 -54.75 -0.92 20.60
CA LYS A 117 -55.59 -0.94 19.39
C LYS A 117 -55.18 0.22 18.46
N SER A 118 -54.92 -0.05 17.18
CA SER A 118 -55.00 0.97 16.13
C SER A 118 -55.34 0.37 14.77
N GLN A 119 -56.62 0.51 14.43
CA GLN A 119 -57.29 0.64 13.14
C GLN A 119 -56.47 0.39 11.85
N LEU A 120 -56.88 -0.65 11.13
CA LEU A 120 -56.64 -0.88 9.70
C LEU A 120 -57.33 0.22 8.87
N ARG A 121 -56.61 0.85 7.94
CA ARG A 121 -57.20 1.47 6.75
C ARG A 121 -56.74 0.71 5.53
N HIS A 122 -57.71 0.07 4.87
CA HIS A 122 -57.59 -0.43 3.51
C HIS A 122 -57.60 0.73 2.52
N TYR A 123 -56.67 0.70 1.57
CA TYR A 123 -56.85 1.09 0.17
C TYR A 123 -56.04 0.13 -0.69
#